data_AF-A0A522S6F1-F1
#
_entry.id   AF-A0A522S6F1-F1
#
_cell.length_a   1.000
_cell.length_b   1.000
_cell.length_c   1.000
_cell.angle_alpha   90.00
_cell.angle_beta   90.00
_cell.angle_gamma   90.00
#
_symmetry.space_group_name_H-M   'P 1'
#
loop_
_entity.id
_entity.type
_entity.pdbx_description
1 polymer ?
#
loop_
_entity_poly.entity_id
_entity_poly.type
_entity_poly.pdbx_seq_one_letter_code
_entity_poly.pdbx_strand_id
1 'polypeptide(L)' 'MKLVHQLQIPAHGEVDISPGNYHLMLMHAKHPISSDNTVSVVSQFAQGTPVYAPLEVDPPDQVNR' A
#
# COMPACT_ATOMS: atom_id res chain seq x y z
N MET A 1 -4.67 -8.94 12.60
CA MET A 1 -4.69 -8.68 11.14
C MET A 1 -4.98 -9.97 10.42
N LYS A 2 -5.69 -9.94 9.30
CA LYS A 2 -5.97 -11.12 8.47
C LYS A 2 -5.61 -10.78 7.03
N LEU A 3 -4.98 -11.73 6.33
CA LEU A 3 -4.69 -11.59 4.90
C LEU A 3 -6.01 -11.51 4.11
N VAL A 4 -6.12 -10.47 3.29
CA VAL A 4 -7.22 -10.26 2.36
C VAL A 4 -6.66 -10.39 0.95
N HIS A 5 -7.18 -11.35 0.17
CA HIS A 5 -6.65 -11.64 -1.17
C HIS A 5 -7.09 -10.62 -2.22
N GLN A 6 -8.26 -10.01 -2.03
CA GLN A 6 -8.83 -9.01 -2.95
C GLN A 6 -9.61 -7.97 -2.15
N LEU A 7 -9.43 -6.70 -2.49
CA LEU A 7 -10.17 -5.58 -1.91
C LEU A 7 -11.18 -5.08 -2.94
N GLN A 8 -12.46 -5.04 -2.58
CA GLN A 8 -13.49 -4.49 -3.44
C GLN A 8 -13.52 -2.97 -3.31
N ILE A 9 -13.46 -2.27 -4.43
CA ILE A 9 -13.66 -0.81 -4.48
C ILE A 9 -15.07 -0.58 -5.04
N PRO A 10 -15.97 0.04 -4.26
CA PRO A 10 -17.34 0.29 -4.71
C PRO A 10 -17.37 1.30 -5.86
N ALA A 11 -18.33 1.16 -6.78
CA ALA A 11 -18.51 2.10 -7.87
C ALA A 11 -18.77 3.51 -7.32
N HIS A 12 -18.06 4.51 -7.87
CA HIS A 12 -18.08 5.90 -7.39
C HIS A 12 -17.72 6.08 -5.91
N GLY A 13 -17.04 5.10 -5.31
CA GLY A 13 -16.52 5.19 -3.95
C GLY A 13 -15.02 4.99 -3.90
N GLU A 14 -14.51 4.97 -2.67
CA GLU A 14 -13.09 4.89 -2.35
C GLU A 14 -12.88 3.92 -1.18
N VAL A 15 -11.67 3.37 -1.08
CA VAL A 15 -11.23 2.58 0.06
C VAL A 15 -9.88 3.10 0.53
N ASP A 16 -9.82 3.53 1.79
CA ASP A 16 -8.60 4.04 2.39
C ASP A 16 -7.68 2.94 2.87
N ILE A 17 -6.39 3.13 2.61
CA ILE A 17 -5.30 2.31 3.15
C ILE A 17 -4.60 3.15 4.22
N SER A 18 -4.85 2.87 5.49
CA SER A 18 -4.38 3.68 6.62
C SER A 18 -4.06 2.83 7.87
N PRO A 19 -3.19 3.33 8.76
CA PRO A 19 -2.89 2.66 10.02
C PRO A 19 -4.17 2.37 10.82
N GLY A 20 -4.34 1.11 11.26
CA GLY A 20 -5.54 0.67 11.98
C GLY A 20 -6.69 0.19 11.07
N ASN A 21 -6.63 0.46 9.76
CA ASN A 21 -7.57 -0.05 8.75
C ASN A 21 -6.85 -1.01 7.79
N TYR A 22 -7.33 -1.09 6.54
CA TYR A 22 -6.64 -1.82 5.48
C TYR A 22 -5.23 -1.26 5.29
N HIS A 23 -4.25 -2.15 5.13
CA HIS A 23 -2.86 -1.79 4.89
C HIS A 23 -2.24 -2.81 3.92
N LEU A 24 -1.31 -2.34 3.10
CA LEU A 24 -0.51 -3.21 2.24
C LEU A 24 0.65 -3.78 3.06
N MET A 25 0.73 -5.11 3.17
CA MET A 25 1.86 -5.78 3.81
C MET A 25 2.90 -6.15 2.76
N LEU A 26 3.96 -5.35 2.66
CA LEU A 26 5.14 -5.66 1.85
C LEU A 26 6.06 -6.59 2.64
N MET A 27 5.99 -7.89 2.36
CA MET A 27 6.80 -8.91 3.05
C MET A 27 8.07 -9.25 2.28
N HIS A 28 9.08 -9.79 3.00
CA HIS A 28 10.34 -10.28 2.43
C HIS A 28 11.09 -9.22 1.61
N ALA A 29 11.43 -8.11 2.26
CA ALA A 29 12.27 -7.08 1.64
C ALA A 29 13.56 -7.69 1.07
N LYS A 30 13.83 -7.44 -0.21
CA LYS A 30 15.01 -7.97 -0.91
C LYS A 30 16.28 -7.17 -0.63
N HIS A 31 16.11 -5.94 -0.18
CA HIS A 31 17.17 -5.00 0.16
C HIS A 31 16.79 -4.26 1.45
N PRO A 32 17.77 -3.69 2.18
CA PRO A 32 17.49 -2.78 3.28
C PRO A 32 16.62 -1.62 2.81
N ILE A 33 15.67 -1.20 3.64
CA ILE A 33 14.78 -0.07 3.40
C ILE A 33 15.14 1.05 4.39
N SER A 34 15.38 2.26 3.87
CA SER A 34 15.66 3.47 4.63
C SER A 34 14.70 4.60 4.25
N SER A 35 14.60 5.61 5.12
CA SER A 35 13.62 6.70 5.00
C SER A 35 13.84 7.66 3.82
N ASP A 36 14.96 7.53 3.12
CA ASP A 36 15.26 8.23 1.87
C ASP A 36 14.85 7.43 0.63
N ASN A 37 14.29 6.23 0.80
CA ASN A 37 13.87 5.38 -0.30
C ASN A 37 12.43 5.68 -0.70
N THR A 38 12.15 5.42 -1.98
CA THR A 38 10.79 5.32 -2.51
C THR A 38 10.56 3.89 -2.98
N VAL A 39 9.48 3.28 -2.51
CA VAL A 39 9.04 1.95 -2.92
C VAL A 39 7.95 2.09 -3.97
N SER A 40 8.25 1.71 -5.21
CA SER A 40 7.26 1.69 -6.29
C SER A 40 6.36 0.47 -6.19
N VAL A 41 5.05 0.69 -6.02
CA VAL A 41 4.03 -0.35 -6.01
C VAL A 41 3.18 -0.27 -7.28
N VAL A 42 2.86 -1.43 -7.85
CA VAL A 42 1.94 -1.53 -8.99
C VAL A 42 0.69 -2.28 -8.53
N SER A 43 -0.44 -1.58 -8.51
CA SER A 43 -1.73 -2.16 -8.15
C SER A 43 -2.41 -2.69 -9.40
N GLN A 44 -2.65 -4.00 -9.40
CA GLN A 44 -3.41 -4.67 -10.47
C GLN A 44 -4.88 -4.73 -10.08
N PHE A 45 -5.73 -4.17 -10.92
CA PHE A 45 -7.17 -4.20 -10.72
C PHE A 45 -7.77 -5.33 -11.54
N ALA A 46 -8.79 -6.01 -10.98
CA ALA A 46 -9.50 -7.07 -11.70
C ALA A 46 -10.14 -6.55 -13.00
N GLN A 47 -10.47 -5.26 -13.04
CA GLN A 47 -10.95 -4.55 -14.22
C GLN A 47 -10.23 -3.20 -14.29
N GLY A 48 -9.78 -2.81 -15.48
CA GLY A 48 -9.08 -1.54 -15.71
C GLY A 48 -7.57 -1.68 -15.90
N THR A 49 -6.87 -0.56 -15.80
CA THR A 49 -5.43 -0.44 -16.05
C THR A 49 -4.65 -0.53 -14.75
N PRO A 50 -3.46 -1.18 -14.72
CA PRO A 50 -2.59 -1.12 -13.56
C PRO A 50 -2.25 0.32 -13.18
N VAL A 51 -2.24 0.60 -11.88
CA VAL A 51 -1.87 1.91 -11.36
C VAL A 51 -0.51 1.83 -10.70
N TYR A 52 0.38 2.75 -11.07
CA TYR A 52 1.69 2.92 -10.46
C TYR A 52 1.59 3.94 -9.34
N ALA A 53 2.04 3.56 -8.14
CA ALA A 53 2.05 4.42 -6.97
C ALA A 53 3.46 4.40 -6.33
N PRO A 54 4.20 5.52 -6.34
CA PRO A 54 5.40 5.66 -5.53
C PRO A 54 5.01 5.86 -4.07
N LEU A 55 5.57 5.05 -3.16
CA LEU A 55 5.39 5.18 -1.71
C LEU A 55 6.71 5.65 -1.08
N GLU A 56 6.69 6.82 -0.46
CA GLU A 56 7.83 7.31 0.33
C GLU A 56 7.91 6.52 1.65
N VAL A 57 9.13 6.24 2.09
CA VAL A 57 9.34 5.47 3.32
C VAL A 57 9.41 6.41 4.51
N ASP A 58 8.38 6.36 5.36
CA ASP A 58 8.39 7.04 6.64
C ASP A 58 9.17 6.24 7.72
N PRO A 59 9.75 6.94 8.72
CA PRO A 59 10.28 6.30 9.92
C PRO A 59 9.23 5.42 10.64
N PRO A 60 9.64 4.34 11.31
CA PRO A 60 8.72 3.36 11.90
C PRO A 60 7.82 3.91 13.02
N ASP A 61 8.19 5.04 13.61
CA ASP A 61 7.46 5.74 14.68
C ASP A 61 6.60 6.91 14.16
N GLN A 62 6.66 7.21 12.87
CA GLN A 62 5.88 8.28 12.26
C GLN A 62 4.52 7.75 11.79
N VAL A 63 3.48 8.07 12.57
CA VAL A 63 2.09 7.93 12.13
C VAL A 63 1.72 9.22 11.41
N ASN A 64 1.66 9.20 10.07
CA ASN A 64 1.13 10.32 9.31
C ASN A 64 -0.31 10.59 9.75
N ARG A 65 -0.53 11.78 10.34
CA ARG A 65 -1.83 12.32 10.72
C ARG A 65 -2.45 13.10 9.57
#